data_AF-A0A1V4XAD0-F1
#
_entry.id   AF-A0A1V4XAD0-F1
#
_cell.length_a   1.000
_cell.length_b   1.000
_cell.length_c   1.000
_cell.angle_alpha   90.00
_cell.angle_beta   90.00
_cell.angle_gamma   90.00
#
_symmetry.space_group_name_H-M   'P 1'
#
loop_
_entity.id
_entity.type
_entity.pdbx_description
1 polymer ?
#
loop_
_entity_poly.entity_id
_entity_poly.type
_entity_poly.pdbx_seq_one_letter_code
_entity_poly.pdbx_strand_id
1 'polypeptide(L)'
;MAILTISKEFGSGGTQIGQAAAKLLNYEFIPLKKIHEDAKRTGKQWERATEDYAGGYTTLWEKYDWSFMGFVALSQSIIFKYALQDNIVIMARGGNILLRDVPHCLKIRVIAPFEKRVETTAERLDIAKESARKIVEKADRELAYAVNQMYGREVNAPETYDLIINTEQLNPENTADAIRIACTAKEACKSEEALKALRLKALAYEIKAGIATNPHFLLPTLEVIPKEEGLVVRAVLHSVKKHRDLQEEVLRLAGDVPVTFELHFRGDFRR
;
A
#
# COMPACT_ATOMS: atom_id res chain seq x y z
N MET A 1 17.67 -5.72 7.82
CA MET A 1 17.28 -6.84 6.96
C MET A 1 16.48 -6.28 5.79
N ALA A 2 15.98 -7.11 4.89
CA ALA A 2 15.16 -6.63 3.77
C ALA A 2 13.67 -6.60 4.15
N ILE A 3 12.90 -5.71 3.53
CA ILE A 3 11.44 -5.74 3.58
C ILE A 3 10.96 -6.67 2.46
N LEU A 4 9.92 -7.47 2.70
CA LEU A 4 9.27 -8.27 1.65
C LEU A 4 7.85 -7.75 1.43
N THR A 5 7.49 -7.44 0.19
CA THR A 5 6.10 -7.18 -0.19
C THR A 5 5.57 -8.28 -1.10
N ILE A 6 4.36 -8.74 -0.82
CA ILE A 6 3.72 -9.83 -1.57
C ILE A 6 2.41 -9.33 -2.17
N SER A 7 2.39 -9.24 -3.50
CA SER A 7 1.18 -9.21 -4.31
C SER A 7 0.82 -10.63 -4.71
N LYS A 8 -0.46 -10.97 -4.83
CA LYS A 8 -0.88 -12.30 -5.24
C LYS A 8 -2.21 -12.29 -5.98
N GLU A 9 -2.37 -13.26 -6.86
CA GLU A 9 -3.68 -13.64 -7.38
C GLU A 9 -4.52 -14.35 -6.31
N PHE A 10 -5.84 -14.28 -6.41
CA PHE A 10 -6.69 -15.02 -5.48
C PHE A 10 -6.58 -16.52 -5.75
N GLY A 11 -6.40 -17.33 -4.70
CA GLY A 11 -6.23 -18.78 -4.82
C GLY A 11 -4.83 -19.27 -5.21
N SER A 12 -3.83 -18.39 -5.40
CA SER A 12 -2.47 -18.79 -5.81
C SER A 12 -1.54 -19.28 -4.68
N GLY A 13 -2.05 -19.51 -3.46
CA GLY A 13 -1.19 -19.91 -2.33
C GLY A 13 -0.26 -18.83 -1.76
N GLY A 14 -0.33 -17.58 -2.26
CA GLY A 14 0.57 -16.51 -1.83
C GLY A 14 0.52 -16.16 -0.33
N THR A 15 -0.60 -16.43 0.36
CA THR A 15 -0.69 -16.22 1.83
C THR A 15 0.16 -17.24 2.58
N GLN A 16 0.06 -18.52 2.20
CA GLN A 16 0.84 -19.60 2.79
C GLN A 16 2.34 -19.38 2.54
N ILE A 17 2.69 -18.97 1.31
CA ILE A 17 4.08 -18.60 0.95
C ILE A 17 4.59 -17.45 1.82
N GLY A 18 3.78 -16.40 2.01
CA GLY A 18 4.17 -15.26 2.84
C GLY A 18 4.39 -15.63 4.31
N GLN A 19 3.52 -16.49 4.86
CA GLN A 19 3.67 -17.00 6.23
C GLN A 19 4.89 -17.91 6.37
N ALA A 20 5.13 -18.80 5.40
CA ALA A 20 6.30 -19.66 5.36
C ALA A 20 7.60 -18.84 5.27
N ALA A 21 7.64 -17.86 4.37
CA ALA A 21 8.78 -16.94 4.22
C ALA A 21 9.03 -16.16 5.51
N ALA A 22 7.98 -15.63 6.14
CA ALA A 22 8.09 -14.92 7.41
C ALA A 22 8.68 -15.82 8.50
N LYS A 23 8.22 -17.06 8.61
CA LYS A 23 8.76 -18.04 9.57
C LYS A 23 10.23 -18.37 9.30
N LEU A 24 10.61 -18.60 8.04
CA LEU A 24 11.99 -18.93 7.66
C LEU A 24 12.96 -17.77 7.89
N LEU A 25 12.52 -16.54 7.61
CA LEU A 25 13.32 -15.33 7.77
C LEU A 25 13.31 -14.77 9.20
N ASN A 26 12.47 -15.33 10.10
CA ASN A 26 12.16 -14.76 11.41
C ASN A 26 11.64 -13.31 11.32
N TYR A 27 10.70 -13.09 10.41
CA TYR A 27 10.05 -11.81 10.15
C TYR A 27 8.63 -11.80 10.70
N GLU A 28 8.11 -10.60 10.94
CA GLU A 28 6.69 -10.43 11.20
C GLU A 28 5.88 -10.49 9.90
N PHE A 29 4.78 -11.25 9.89
CA PHE A 29 3.85 -11.31 8.76
C PHE A 29 2.68 -10.35 8.98
N ILE A 30 2.53 -9.36 8.10
CA ILE A 30 1.45 -8.37 8.11
C ILE A 30 0.45 -8.69 7.00
N PRO A 31 -0.68 -9.34 7.32
CA PRO A 31 -1.75 -9.56 6.36
C PRO A 31 -2.51 -8.26 6.06
N LEU A 32 -3.14 -8.20 4.88
CA LEU A 32 -4.00 -7.07 4.48
C LEU A 32 -5.07 -6.74 5.54
N LYS A 33 -5.62 -7.78 6.19
CA LYS A 33 -6.61 -7.62 7.26
C LYS A 33 -6.08 -6.79 8.44
N LYS A 34 -4.81 -6.97 8.83
CA LYS A 34 -4.19 -6.22 9.93
C LYS A 34 -4.06 -4.73 9.57
N ILE A 35 -3.67 -4.41 8.34
CA ILE A 35 -3.61 -3.02 7.83
C ILE A 35 -5.00 -2.37 7.91
N HIS A 36 -6.06 -3.09 7.52
CA HIS A 36 -7.44 -2.61 7.62
C HIS A 36 -7.89 -2.42 9.07
N GLU A 37 -7.58 -3.36 9.96
CA GLU A 37 -7.91 -3.28 11.39
C GLU A 37 -7.24 -2.06 12.04
N ASP A 38 -5.97 -1.79 11.72
CA ASP A 38 -5.27 -0.61 12.23
C ASP A 38 -5.82 0.69 11.65
N ALA A 39 -6.22 0.70 10.38
CA ALA A 39 -6.91 1.85 9.80
C ALA A 39 -8.22 2.15 10.54
N LYS A 40 -9.05 1.11 10.79
CA LYS A 40 -10.31 1.25 11.55
C LYS A 40 -10.11 1.75 12.97
N ARG A 41 -9.03 1.35 13.65
CA ARG A 41 -8.71 1.82 15.02
C ARG A 41 -8.50 3.33 15.11
N THR A 42 -8.13 4.00 14.01
CA THR A 42 -7.96 5.46 13.99
C THR A 42 -9.29 6.23 13.92
N GLY A 43 -10.39 5.57 13.55
CA GLY A 43 -11.69 6.23 13.43
C GLY A 43 -12.77 5.35 12.79
N LYS A 44 -13.99 5.40 13.33
CA LYS A 44 -15.12 4.61 12.82
C LYS A 44 -15.57 5.01 11.42
N GLN A 45 -15.31 6.26 11.01
CA GLN A 45 -15.65 6.77 9.67
C GLN A 45 -14.95 5.99 8.53
N TRP A 46 -13.91 5.23 8.84
CA TRP A 46 -13.19 4.39 7.87
C TRP A 46 -13.83 3.01 7.68
N GLU A 47 -14.79 2.60 8.51
CA GLU A 47 -15.39 1.26 8.45
C GLU A 47 -16.03 1.00 7.08
N ARG A 48 -16.85 1.93 6.61
CA ARG A 48 -17.49 1.87 5.28
C ARG A 48 -16.47 1.81 4.15
N ALA A 49 -15.50 2.73 4.13
CA ALA A 49 -14.45 2.73 3.12
C ALA A 49 -13.63 1.43 3.12
N THR A 50 -13.43 0.82 4.29
CA THR A 50 -12.76 -0.48 4.41
C THR A 50 -13.60 -1.62 3.83
N GLU A 51 -14.92 -1.59 4.02
CA GLU A 51 -15.86 -2.59 3.50
C GLU A 51 -16.00 -2.47 1.97
N ASP A 52 -16.14 -1.26 1.47
CA ASP A 52 -16.16 -0.94 0.03
C ASP A 52 -14.84 -1.38 -0.63
N TYR A 53 -13.71 -1.14 0.05
CA TYR A 53 -12.40 -1.62 -0.36
C TYR A 53 -12.29 -3.16 -0.31
N ALA A 54 -12.80 -3.81 0.74
CA ALA A 54 -12.73 -5.25 0.90
C ALA A 54 -13.64 -6.00 -0.09
N GLY A 55 -14.82 -5.46 -0.41
CA GLY A 55 -15.79 -6.03 -1.35
C GLY A 55 -15.66 -5.52 -2.78
N GLY A 56 -14.66 -4.67 -3.07
CA GLY A 56 -14.39 -4.09 -4.38
C GLY A 56 -15.54 -3.33 -5.02
N TYR A 57 -16.46 -2.84 -4.19
CA TYR A 57 -17.51 -1.91 -4.55
C TYR A 57 -16.93 -0.51 -4.45
N THR A 58 -16.14 -0.12 -5.44
CA THR A 58 -15.85 1.30 -5.62
C THR A 58 -16.25 1.67 -7.04
N THR A 59 -17.27 2.49 -7.18
CA THR A 59 -17.63 3.16 -8.42
C THR A 59 -16.68 4.34 -8.64
N LEU A 60 -16.54 4.83 -9.87
CA LEU A 60 -15.65 5.97 -10.19
C LEU A 60 -15.95 7.23 -9.34
N TRP A 61 -17.19 7.39 -8.86
CA TRP A 61 -17.64 8.49 -8.02
C TRP A 61 -17.14 8.40 -6.57
N GLU A 62 -16.97 7.19 -6.02
CA GLU A 62 -16.43 6.95 -4.68
C GLU A 62 -14.93 7.25 -4.58
N LYS A 63 -14.23 7.37 -5.73
CA LYS A 63 -12.83 7.86 -5.77
C LYS A 63 -12.69 9.27 -5.19
N TYR A 64 -13.74 10.07 -5.29
CA TYR A 64 -13.81 11.44 -4.78
C TYR A 64 -14.53 11.51 -3.43
N ASP A 65 -14.95 10.37 -2.86
CA ASP A 65 -15.39 10.32 -1.49
C ASP A 65 -14.19 10.60 -0.58
N TRP A 66 -14.32 11.64 0.23
CA TRP A 66 -13.33 12.01 1.23
C TRP A 66 -13.01 10.85 2.19
N SER A 67 -14.01 10.02 2.54
CA SER A 67 -13.82 8.87 3.41
C SER A 67 -12.88 7.83 2.78
N PHE A 68 -13.01 7.60 1.47
CA PHE A 68 -12.15 6.71 0.72
C PHE A 68 -10.73 7.27 0.57
N MET A 69 -10.60 8.57 0.24
CA MET A 69 -9.31 9.23 0.13
C MET A 69 -8.53 9.22 1.45
N GLY A 70 -9.19 9.50 2.57
CA GLY A 70 -8.61 9.41 3.91
C GLY A 70 -8.19 7.99 4.26
N PHE A 71 -9.03 6.99 3.97
CA PHE A 71 -8.70 5.58 4.17
C PHE A 71 -7.48 5.13 3.35
N VAL A 72 -7.39 5.53 2.08
CA VAL A 72 -6.24 5.23 1.21
C VAL A 72 -4.96 5.86 1.76
N ALA A 73 -4.99 7.15 2.10
CA ALA A 73 -3.83 7.85 2.66
C ALA A 73 -3.37 7.21 3.97
N LEU A 74 -4.32 6.85 4.83
CA LEU A 74 -4.06 6.18 6.09
C LEU A 74 -3.47 4.78 5.88
N SER A 75 -4.04 3.97 4.99
CA SER A 75 -3.53 2.64 4.65
C SER A 75 -2.09 2.70 4.13
N GLN A 76 -1.79 3.69 3.28
CA GLN A 76 -0.43 3.93 2.78
C GLN A 76 0.53 4.32 3.91
N SER A 77 0.12 5.20 4.82
CA SER A 77 0.90 5.57 6.01
C SER A 77 1.18 4.35 6.90
N ILE A 78 0.18 3.51 7.16
CA ILE A 78 0.33 2.28 7.96
C ILE A 78 1.33 1.32 7.30
N ILE A 79 1.27 1.13 5.98
CA ILE A 79 2.23 0.29 5.26
C ILE A 79 3.67 0.82 5.44
N PHE A 80 3.88 2.13 5.38
CA PHE A 80 5.20 2.71 5.66
C PHE A 80 5.62 2.57 7.12
N LYS A 81 4.70 2.69 8.08
CA LYS A 81 4.98 2.42 9.50
C LYS A 81 5.45 0.98 9.72
N TYR A 82 4.83 0.02 9.05
CA TYR A 82 5.31 -1.37 9.04
C TYR A 82 6.67 -1.50 8.36
N ALA A 83 6.86 -0.91 7.18
CA ALA A 83 8.14 -0.95 6.48
C ALA A 83 9.32 -0.42 7.32
N LEU A 84 9.09 0.62 8.14
CA LEU A 84 10.11 1.18 9.05
C LEU A 84 10.56 0.23 10.16
N GLN A 85 9.76 -0.77 10.51
CA GLN A 85 10.12 -1.75 11.54
C GLN A 85 11.21 -2.73 11.05
N ASP A 86 11.43 -2.80 9.73
CA ASP A 86 12.32 -3.79 9.10
C ASP A 86 11.87 -5.24 9.41
N ASN A 87 12.55 -6.26 8.90
CA ASN A 87 12.27 -7.69 9.18
C ASN A 87 10.78 -8.05 9.03
N ILE A 88 10.16 -7.59 7.94
CA ILE A 88 8.71 -7.65 7.80
C ILE A 88 8.28 -8.14 6.43
N VAL A 89 7.24 -8.98 6.42
CA VAL A 89 6.54 -9.45 5.23
C VAL A 89 5.18 -8.76 5.16
N ILE A 90 5.00 -7.88 4.19
CA ILE A 90 3.80 -7.07 4.01
C ILE A 90 2.97 -7.63 2.85
N MET A 91 1.78 -8.11 3.16
CA MET A 91 0.77 -8.46 2.16
C MET A 91 -0.22 -7.31 2.01
N ALA A 92 0.00 -6.47 1.00
CA ALA A 92 -0.82 -5.29 0.73
C ALA A 92 -1.15 -5.17 -0.76
N ARG A 93 -2.31 -4.60 -1.09
CA ARG A 93 -2.64 -4.29 -2.48
C ARG A 93 -1.80 -3.10 -2.94
N GLY A 94 -0.95 -3.31 -3.95
CA GLY A 94 -0.04 -2.29 -4.48
C GLY A 94 1.14 -1.95 -3.57
N GLY A 95 1.50 -2.83 -2.63
CA GLY A 95 2.72 -2.66 -1.82
C GLY A 95 3.99 -2.54 -2.67
N ASN A 96 4.05 -3.29 -3.78
CA ASN A 96 5.10 -3.22 -4.78
C ASN A 96 5.22 -1.84 -5.44
N ILE A 97 4.10 -1.13 -5.65
CA ILE A 97 4.08 0.22 -6.23
C ILE A 97 4.45 1.25 -5.17
N LEU A 98 3.89 1.15 -3.98
CA LEU A 98 4.11 2.10 -2.89
C LEU A 98 5.57 2.12 -2.43
N LEU A 99 6.17 0.93 -2.29
CA LEU A 99 7.55 0.72 -1.83
C LEU A 99 8.55 0.57 -2.99
N ARG A 100 8.18 0.96 -4.22
CA ARG A 100 9.03 0.80 -5.42
C ARG A 100 10.44 1.42 -5.28
N ASP A 101 10.52 2.57 -4.61
CA ASP A 101 11.76 3.33 -4.45
C ASP A 101 12.57 2.89 -3.20
N VAL A 102 12.16 1.82 -2.53
CA VAL A 102 12.87 1.27 -1.36
C VAL A 102 13.80 0.16 -1.86
N PRO A 103 15.12 0.39 -1.91
CA PRO A 103 16.04 -0.52 -2.62
C PRO A 103 16.20 -1.87 -1.92
N HIS A 104 16.11 -1.90 -0.59
CA HIS A 104 16.12 -3.11 0.25
C HIS A 104 14.72 -3.71 0.47
N CYS A 105 13.73 -3.34 -0.36
CA CYS A 105 12.42 -3.98 -0.39
C CYS A 105 12.35 -4.95 -1.58
N LEU A 106 12.24 -6.25 -1.29
CA LEU A 106 11.90 -7.26 -2.28
C LEU A 106 10.41 -7.19 -2.61
N LYS A 107 10.07 -7.10 -3.89
CA LYS A 107 8.69 -6.98 -4.38
C LYS A 107 8.35 -8.20 -5.20
N ILE A 108 7.50 -9.07 -4.69
CA ILE A 108 7.13 -10.31 -5.38
C ILE A 108 5.66 -10.32 -5.77
N ARG A 109 5.37 -11.06 -6.85
CA ARG A 109 4.02 -11.44 -7.25
C ARG A 109 3.88 -12.96 -7.27
N VAL A 110 2.84 -13.49 -6.63
CA VAL A 110 2.51 -14.92 -6.65
C VAL A 110 1.30 -15.17 -7.55
N ILE A 111 1.52 -15.94 -8.61
CA ILE A 111 0.52 -16.29 -9.62
C ILE A 111 0.30 -17.81 -9.69
N ALA A 112 -0.81 -18.23 -10.30
CA ALA A 112 -1.04 -19.62 -10.68
C ALA A 112 -2.06 -19.69 -11.83
N PRO A 113 -2.06 -20.78 -12.63
CA PRO A 113 -3.09 -21.02 -13.63
C PRO A 113 -4.48 -20.91 -13.02
N PHE A 114 -5.39 -20.28 -13.74
CA PHE A 114 -6.73 -19.95 -13.24
C PHE A 114 -7.46 -21.18 -12.69
N GLU A 115 -7.48 -22.29 -13.44
CA GLU A 115 -8.17 -23.52 -13.00
C GLU A 115 -7.56 -24.10 -11.71
N LYS A 116 -6.23 -24.03 -11.54
CA LYS A 116 -5.60 -24.44 -10.27
C LYS A 116 -6.03 -23.58 -9.09
N ARG A 117 -6.21 -22.27 -9.31
CA ARG A 117 -6.71 -21.32 -8.30
C ARG A 117 -8.17 -21.57 -7.96
N VAL A 118 -8.99 -21.97 -8.95
CA VAL A 118 -10.38 -22.39 -8.75
C VAL A 118 -10.45 -23.65 -7.90
N GLU A 119 -9.67 -24.68 -8.22
CA GLU A 119 -9.60 -25.92 -7.44
C GLU A 119 -9.18 -25.66 -6.00
N THR A 120 -8.07 -24.94 -5.81
CA THR A 120 -7.58 -24.57 -4.48
C THR A 120 -8.62 -23.80 -3.67
N THR A 121 -9.42 -22.95 -4.33
CA THR A 121 -10.47 -22.18 -3.68
C THR A 121 -11.68 -23.03 -3.34
N ALA A 122 -12.09 -23.93 -4.25
CA ALA A 122 -13.21 -24.85 -4.05
C ALA A 122 -12.93 -25.79 -2.88
N GLU A 123 -11.74 -26.39 -2.82
CA GLU A 123 -11.29 -27.26 -1.73
C GLU A 123 -11.24 -26.51 -0.39
N ARG A 124 -10.64 -25.32 -0.38
CA ARG A 124 -10.46 -24.54 0.86
C ARG A 124 -11.79 -24.05 1.46
N LEU A 125 -12.76 -23.71 0.62
CA LEU A 125 -14.04 -23.16 1.05
C LEU A 125 -15.15 -24.21 1.12
N ASP A 126 -14.88 -25.45 0.71
CA ASP A 126 -15.85 -26.54 0.59
C ASP A 126 -17.08 -26.16 -0.25
N ILE A 127 -16.83 -25.70 -1.49
CA ILE A 127 -17.87 -25.23 -2.42
C ILE A 127 -17.67 -25.82 -3.83
N ALA A 128 -18.74 -25.77 -4.63
CA ALA A 128 -18.68 -26.16 -6.05
C ALA A 128 -17.68 -25.30 -6.86
N LYS A 129 -17.02 -25.91 -7.85
CA LYS A 129 -16.02 -25.25 -8.72
C LYS A 129 -16.57 -24.01 -9.42
N GLU A 130 -17.83 -24.03 -9.85
CA GLU A 130 -18.51 -22.90 -10.49
C GLU A 130 -18.64 -21.69 -9.56
N SER A 131 -18.90 -21.94 -8.26
CA SER A 131 -18.96 -20.88 -7.25
C SER A 131 -17.57 -20.34 -6.95
N ALA A 132 -16.57 -21.22 -6.81
CA ALA A 132 -15.18 -20.84 -6.65
C ALA A 132 -14.65 -20.00 -7.82
N ARG A 133 -15.03 -20.34 -9.06
CA ARG A 133 -14.68 -19.58 -10.27
C ARG A 133 -15.13 -18.12 -10.17
N LYS A 134 -16.40 -17.89 -9.82
CA LYS A 134 -16.95 -16.54 -9.64
C LYS A 134 -16.22 -15.76 -8.53
N ILE A 135 -15.83 -16.42 -7.45
CA ILE A 135 -15.07 -15.80 -6.36
C ILE A 135 -13.67 -15.38 -6.83
N VAL A 136 -12.96 -16.26 -7.54
CA VAL A 136 -11.60 -15.99 -8.07
C VAL A 136 -11.64 -14.81 -9.05
N GLU A 137 -12.55 -14.84 -10.02
CA GLU A 137 -12.72 -13.75 -11.00
C GLU A 137 -13.06 -12.42 -10.34
N LYS A 138 -14.00 -12.46 -9.38
CA LYS A 138 -14.39 -11.27 -8.62
C LYS A 138 -13.18 -10.72 -7.87
N ALA A 139 -12.50 -11.52 -7.07
CA ALA A 139 -11.36 -11.08 -6.27
C ALA A 139 -10.19 -10.50 -7.10
N ASP A 140 -9.88 -11.10 -8.25
CA ASP A 140 -8.82 -10.58 -9.14
C ASP A 140 -9.22 -9.24 -9.77
N ARG A 141 -10.49 -9.09 -10.19
CA ARG A 141 -11.02 -7.83 -10.72
C ARG A 141 -10.98 -6.72 -9.67
N GLU A 142 -11.34 -7.02 -8.43
CA GLU A 142 -11.33 -6.06 -7.33
C GLU A 142 -9.91 -5.63 -6.97
N LEU A 143 -8.94 -6.55 -6.99
CA LEU A 143 -7.53 -6.23 -6.80
C LEU A 143 -7.03 -5.28 -7.90
N ALA A 144 -7.32 -5.59 -9.17
CA ALA A 144 -6.92 -4.75 -10.29
C ALA A 144 -7.53 -3.35 -10.20
N TYR A 145 -8.83 -3.28 -9.87
CA TYR A 145 -9.55 -2.03 -9.68
C TYR A 145 -8.95 -1.20 -8.53
N ALA A 146 -8.74 -1.80 -7.35
CA ALA A 146 -8.18 -1.11 -6.19
C ALA A 146 -6.78 -0.55 -6.49
N VAL A 147 -5.91 -1.33 -7.14
CA VAL A 147 -4.56 -0.89 -7.51
C VAL A 147 -4.60 0.26 -8.52
N ASN A 148 -5.45 0.17 -9.54
CA ASN A 148 -5.62 1.23 -10.51
C ASN A 148 -6.16 2.52 -9.87
N GLN A 149 -7.14 2.41 -8.98
CA GLN A 149 -7.71 3.57 -8.30
C GLN A 149 -6.73 4.29 -7.39
N MET A 150 -5.97 3.53 -6.60
CA MET A 150 -5.01 4.10 -5.64
C MET A 150 -3.76 4.66 -6.32
N TYR A 151 -3.26 4.01 -7.37
CA TYR A 151 -1.93 4.26 -7.91
C TYR A 151 -1.91 4.63 -9.40
N GLY A 152 -3.02 4.49 -10.13
CA GLY A 152 -3.07 4.70 -11.57
C GLY A 152 -2.20 3.69 -12.34
N ARG A 153 -2.01 2.48 -11.80
CA ARG A 153 -1.14 1.44 -12.37
C ARG A 153 -1.89 0.13 -12.58
N GLU A 154 -1.36 -0.69 -13.48
CA GLU A 154 -1.84 -2.03 -13.71
C GLU A 154 -1.19 -3.00 -12.73
N VAL A 155 -1.99 -3.85 -12.10
CA VAL A 155 -1.48 -4.83 -11.13
C VAL A 155 -0.61 -5.92 -11.77
N ASN A 156 -0.79 -6.17 -13.07
CA ASN A 156 -0.07 -7.21 -13.81
C ASN A 156 1.20 -6.69 -14.50
N ALA A 157 1.53 -5.41 -14.38
CA ALA A 157 2.73 -4.80 -14.95
C ALA A 157 4.01 -5.46 -14.37
N PRO A 158 4.73 -6.29 -15.15
CA PRO A 158 5.81 -7.12 -14.62
C PRO A 158 7.00 -6.31 -14.11
N GLU A 159 7.26 -5.13 -14.68
CA GLU A 159 8.33 -4.21 -14.31
C GLU A 159 8.18 -3.64 -12.88
N THR A 160 7.01 -3.79 -12.27
CA THR A 160 6.76 -3.34 -10.89
C THR A 160 7.18 -4.36 -9.84
N TYR A 161 7.65 -5.54 -10.25
CA TYR A 161 8.06 -6.64 -9.37
C TYR A 161 9.53 -7.00 -9.61
N ASP A 162 10.22 -7.39 -8.54
CA ASP A 162 11.54 -8.00 -8.64
C ASP A 162 11.42 -9.49 -9.06
N LEU A 163 10.38 -10.19 -8.62
CA LEU A 163 10.11 -11.59 -8.94
C LEU A 163 8.62 -11.87 -9.17
N ILE A 164 8.31 -12.68 -10.16
CA ILE A 164 6.97 -13.24 -10.39
C ILE A 164 7.08 -14.76 -10.30
N ILE A 165 6.35 -15.36 -9.37
CA ILE A 165 6.46 -16.79 -9.06
C ILE A 165 5.16 -17.48 -9.41
N ASN A 166 5.22 -18.41 -10.37
CA ASN A 166 4.11 -19.30 -10.69
C ASN A 166 4.16 -20.54 -9.77
N THR A 167 3.06 -20.78 -9.05
CA THR A 167 2.93 -21.83 -8.03
C THR A 167 2.23 -23.09 -8.52
N GLU A 168 2.02 -23.25 -9.82
CA GLU A 168 1.40 -24.45 -10.40
C GLU A 168 2.05 -25.76 -9.93
N GLN A 169 3.39 -25.78 -9.88
CA GLN A 169 4.20 -26.95 -9.51
C GLN A 169 5.10 -26.70 -8.29
N LEU A 170 5.01 -25.52 -7.67
CA LEU A 170 5.83 -25.16 -6.51
C LEU A 170 5.00 -25.21 -5.23
N ASN A 171 5.52 -25.89 -4.21
CA ASN A 171 4.93 -25.85 -2.89
C ASN A 171 5.34 -24.55 -2.14
N PRO A 172 4.61 -24.17 -1.08
CA PRO A 172 4.90 -22.96 -0.31
C PRO A 172 6.30 -22.93 0.30
N GLU A 173 6.80 -24.06 0.78
CA GLU A 173 8.08 -24.18 1.49
C GLU A 173 9.27 -23.92 0.56
N ASN A 174 9.34 -24.61 -0.57
CA ASN A 174 10.40 -24.43 -1.57
C ASN A 174 10.38 -23.01 -2.14
N THR A 175 9.17 -22.46 -2.32
CA THR A 175 9.01 -21.07 -2.78
C THR A 175 9.53 -20.08 -1.74
N ALA A 176 9.25 -20.32 -0.45
CA ALA A 176 9.72 -19.50 0.64
C ALA A 176 11.25 -19.52 0.76
N ASP A 177 11.91 -20.64 0.49
CA ASP A 177 13.37 -20.71 0.44
C ASP A 177 13.98 -19.89 -0.71
N ALA A 178 13.37 -19.92 -1.90
CA ALA A 178 13.79 -19.07 -3.01
C ALA A 178 13.64 -17.57 -2.67
N ILE A 179 12.53 -17.21 -2.02
CA ILE A 179 12.28 -15.85 -1.53
C ILE A 179 13.34 -15.45 -0.50
N ARG A 180 13.69 -16.35 0.44
CA ARG A 180 14.71 -16.10 1.46
C ARG A 180 16.05 -15.71 0.82
N ILE A 181 16.49 -16.44 -0.20
CA ILE A 181 17.73 -16.13 -0.93
C ILE A 181 17.66 -14.73 -1.56
N ALA A 182 16.54 -14.40 -2.22
CA ALA A 182 16.34 -13.09 -2.83
C ALA A 182 16.27 -11.95 -1.79
N CYS A 183 15.68 -12.21 -0.62
CA CYS A 183 15.67 -11.26 0.51
C CYS A 183 17.10 -10.97 0.99
N THR A 184 17.93 -12.00 1.18
CA THR A 184 19.34 -11.82 1.56
C THR A 184 20.10 -11.01 0.52
N ALA A 185 19.84 -11.21 -0.78
CA ALA A 185 20.45 -10.37 -1.82
C ALA A 185 20.01 -8.89 -1.73
N LYS A 186 18.73 -8.63 -1.41
CA LYS A 186 18.19 -7.27 -1.23
C LYS A 186 18.71 -6.57 0.03
N GLU A 187 19.11 -7.31 1.06
CA GLU A 187 19.73 -6.73 2.25
C GLU A 187 20.99 -5.94 1.93
N ALA A 188 21.78 -6.38 0.94
CA ALA A 188 22.97 -5.66 0.50
C ALA A 188 22.66 -4.25 -0.03
N CYS A 189 21.41 -3.98 -0.43
CA CYS A 189 20.97 -2.66 -0.88
C CYS A 189 20.52 -1.75 0.27
N LYS A 190 20.64 -2.19 1.52
CA LYS A 190 20.30 -1.41 2.71
C LYS A 190 21.48 -0.51 3.08
N SER A 191 21.41 0.76 2.68
CA SER A 191 22.36 1.80 3.09
C SER A 191 21.71 2.82 4.04
N GLU A 192 22.51 3.66 4.69
CA GLU A 192 22.00 4.76 5.53
C GLU A 192 21.18 5.77 4.71
N GLU A 193 21.58 6.03 3.47
CA GLU A 193 20.84 6.89 2.54
C GLU A 193 19.47 6.28 2.22
N ALA A 194 19.41 4.97 1.98
CA ALA A 194 18.16 4.25 1.75
C ALA A 194 17.24 4.29 2.98
N LEU A 195 17.79 4.21 4.19
CA LEU A 195 17.04 4.34 5.43
C LEU A 195 16.52 5.75 5.67
N LYS A 196 17.37 6.77 5.42
CA LYS A 196 16.96 8.18 5.49
C LYS A 196 15.83 8.46 4.50
N ALA A 197 15.95 7.97 3.26
CA ALA A 197 14.91 8.10 2.24
C ALA A 197 13.61 7.41 2.66
N LEU A 198 13.68 6.20 3.24
CA LEU A 198 12.50 5.49 3.75
C LEU A 198 11.82 6.26 4.89
N ARG A 199 12.59 6.79 5.86
CA ARG A 199 12.07 7.62 6.96
C ARG A 199 11.36 8.87 6.46
N LEU A 200 11.97 9.60 5.52
CA LEU A 200 11.36 10.78 4.91
C LEU A 200 10.09 10.44 4.13
N LYS A 201 10.10 9.33 3.39
CA LYS A 201 8.90 8.87 2.66
C LYS A 201 7.79 8.47 3.63
N ALA A 202 8.11 7.75 4.70
CA ALA A 202 7.14 7.40 5.74
C ALA A 202 6.52 8.64 6.39
N LEU A 203 7.34 9.65 6.74
CA LEU A 203 6.86 10.92 7.27
C LEU A 203 5.97 11.66 6.27
N ALA A 204 6.34 11.68 4.98
CA ALA A 204 5.52 12.30 3.94
C ALA A 204 4.12 11.69 3.87
N TYR A 205 4.01 10.36 3.96
CA TYR A 205 2.72 9.67 3.96
C TYR A 205 1.97 9.81 5.28
N GLU A 206 2.66 9.96 6.42
CA GLU A 206 2.04 10.32 7.70
C GLU A 206 1.42 11.71 7.68
N ILE A 207 2.13 12.72 7.16
CA ILE A 207 1.58 14.06 6.96
C ILE A 207 0.38 14.00 6.02
N LYS A 208 0.52 13.32 4.87
CA LYS A 208 -0.57 13.16 3.92
C LYS A 208 -1.81 12.53 4.56
N ALA A 209 -1.63 11.48 5.37
CA ALA A 209 -2.72 10.86 6.12
C ALA A 209 -3.32 11.81 7.16
N GLY A 210 -2.51 12.51 7.95
CA GLY A 210 -2.99 13.47 8.96
C GLY A 210 -3.86 14.57 8.36
N ILE A 211 -3.47 15.10 7.19
CA ILE A 211 -4.28 16.10 6.48
C ILE A 211 -5.51 15.47 5.83
N ALA A 212 -5.36 14.37 5.08
CA ALA A 212 -6.48 13.75 4.35
C ALA A 212 -7.57 13.18 5.28
N THR A 213 -7.21 12.81 6.51
CA THR A 213 -8.13 12.29 7.52
C THR A 213 -8.84 13.37 8.33
N ASN A 214 -8.46 14.64 8.16
CA ASN A 214 -9.11 15.77 8.80
C ASN A 214 -10.13 16.43 7.84
N PRO A 215 -11.44 16.42 8.16
CA PRO A 215 -12.49 17.00 7.30
C PRO A 215 -12.31 18.49 6.99
N HIS A 216 -11.56 19.23 7.82
CA HIS A 216 -11.22 20.63 7.59
C HIS A 216 -10.42 20.83 6.29
N PHE A 217 -9.61 19.82 5.93
CA PHE A 217 -8.70 19.84 4.79
C PHE A 217 -9.21 18.94 3.65
N LEU A 218 -10.21 19.43 2.91
CA LEU A 218 -10.64 18.81 1.65
C LEU A 218 -9.69 19.19 0.50
N LEU A 219 -8.51 18.58 0.48
CA LEU A 219 -7.42 18.88 -0.47
C LEU A 219 -7.08 17.65 -1.33
N PRO A 220 -7.85 17.39 -2.40
CA PRO A 220 -7.62 16.21 -3.23
C PRO A 220 -6.31 16.27 -4.03
N THR A 221 -5.73 17.46 -4.17
CA THR A 221 -4.46 17.71 -4.87
C THR A 221 -3.25 17.70 -3.94
N LEU A 222 -3.41 17.33 -2.66
CA LEU A 222 -2.32 17.31 -1.71
C LEU A 222 -1.28 16.23 -2.07
N GLU A 223 -0.05 16.69 -2.29
CA GLU A 223 1.14 15.86 -2.40
C GLU A 223 2.16 16.28 -1.36
N VAL A 224 2.80 15.29 -0.73
CA VAL A 224 3.94 15.50 0.16
C VAL A 224 5.09 14.68 -0.42
N ILE A 225 6.11 15.37 -0.92
CA ILE A 225 7.19 14.81 -1.72
C ILE A 225 8.48 14.84 -0.91
N PRO A 226 9.10 13.69 -0.61
CA PRO A 226 10.40 13.67 0.05
C PRO A 226 11.51 14.18 -0.88
N LYS A 227 12.42 14.97 -0.32
CA LYS A 227 13.67 15.48 -0.92
C LYS A 227 14.87 15.06 -0.06
N GLU A 228 16.10 15.36 -0.48
CA GLU A 228 17.32 14.90 0.21
C GLU A 228 17.41 15.32 1.69
N GLU A 229 16.89 16.51 2.03
CA GLU A 229 16.99 17.10 3.36
C GLU A 229 15.65 17.62 3.93
N GLY A 230 14.53 17.19 3.36
CA GLY A 230 13.23 17.67 3.82
C GLY A 230 12.05 17.22 2.97
N LEU A 231 10.94 17.93 3.11
CA LEU A 231 9.70 17.64 2.42
C LEU A 231 9.24 18.85 1.60
N VAL A 232 8.66 18.58 0.43
CA VAL A 232 7.96 19.59 -0.37
C VAL A 232 6.49 19.27 -0.34
N VAL A 233 5.67 20.24 0.08
CA VAL A 233 4.22 20.11 0.16
C VAL A 233 3.59 20.89 -0.97
N ARG A 234 2.88 20.19 -1.85
CA ARG A 234 2.14 20.77 -2.97
C ARG A 234 0.66 20.59 -2.73
N ALA A 235 -0.10 21.67 -2.88
CA ALA A 235 -1.55 21.60 -2.86
C ALA A 235 -2.13 22.79 -3.60
N VAL A 236 -3.35 22.61 -4.09
CA VAL A 236 -4.16 23.68 -4.66
C VAL A 236 -5.21 24.11 -3.64
N LEU A 237 -5.21 25.40 -3.29
CA LEU A 237 -6.05 25.99 -2.26
C LEU A 237 -7.04 26.99 -2.83
N HIS A 238 -8.17 27.15 -2.12
CA HIS A 238 -9.25 28.08 -2.46
C HIS A 238 -9.41 29.23 -1.47
N SER A 239 -8.61 29.28 -0.40
CA SER A 239 -8.72 30.30 0.66
C SER A 239 -7.39 30.53 1.36
N VAL A 240 -7.08 31.80 1.66
CA VAL A 240 -5.90 32.21 2.43
C VAL A 240 -5.95 31.67 3.86
N LYS A 241 -7.13 31.57 4.47
CA LYS A 241 -7.27 30.98 5.82
C LYS A 241 -6.82 29.52 5.84
N LYS A 242 -7.25 28.74 4.83
CA LYS A 242 -6.83 27.34 4.67
C LYS A 242 -5.33 27.19 4.42
N HIS A 243 -4.68 28.20 3.83
CA HIS A 243 -3.24 28.19 3.63
C HIS A 243 -2.50 28.17 4.98
N ARG A 244 -2.85 29.09 5.89
CA ARG A 244 -2.21 29.17 7.20
C ARG A 244 -2.49 27.93 8.05
N ASP A 245 -3.74 27.50 8.13
CA ASP A 245 -4.13 26.30 8.91
C ASP A 245 -3.38 25.05 8.41
N LEU A 246 -3.23 24.91 7.08
CA LEU A 246 -2.50 23.80 6.48
C LEU A 246 -1.01 23.84 6.85
N GLN A 247 -0.38 25.01 6.77
CA GLN A 247 1.04 25.15 7.12
C GLN A 247 1.29 24.80 8.59
N GLU A 248 0.46 25.32 9.49
CA GLU A 248 0.57 25.05 10.93
C GLU A 248 0.42 23.55 11.22
N GLU A 249 -0.57 22.88 10.62
CA GLU A 249 -0.78 21.44 10.82
C GLU A 249 0.33 20.59 10.21
N VAL A 250 0.81 20.94 9.01
CA VAL A 250 1.92 20.24 8.37
C VAL A 250 3.22 20.39 9.16
N LEU A 251 3.55 21.59 9.64
CA LEU A 251 4.73 21.82 10.47
C LEU A 251 4.63 21.06 11.80
N ARG A 252 3.44 21.03 12.40
CA ARG A 252 3.18 20.23 13.62
C ARG A 252 3.45 18.74 13.38
N LEU A 253 3.02 18.20 12.24
CA LEU A 253 3.22 16.79 11.88
C LEU A 253 4.66 16.49 11.44
N ALA A 254 5.34 17.44 10.79
CA ALA A 254 6.72 17.28 10.31
C ALA A 254 7.77 17.35 11.44
N GLY A 255 7.44 18.00 12.56
CA GLY A 255 8.38 18.21 13.67
C GLY A 255 9.58 19.05 13.21
N ASP A 256 10.78 18.54 13.43
CA ASP A 256 12.04 19.24 13.09
C ASP A 256 12.46 19.08 11.62
N VAL A 257 11.73 18.30 10.82
CA VAL A 257 12.08 18.08 9.41
C VAL A 257 11.75 19.33 8.59
N PRO A 258 12.71 19.89 7.82
CA PRO A 258 12.45 21.06 6.98
C PRO A 258 11.32 20.81 5.97
N VAL A 259 10.39 21.77 5.88
CA VAL A 259 9.27 21.72 4.93
C VAL A 259 9.26 22.96 4.04
N THR A 260 9.23 22.74 2.74
CA THR A 260 9.01 23.76 1.72
C THR A 260 7.58 23.67 1.19
N PHE A 261 6.90 24.81 1.09
CA PHE A 261 5.51 24.90 0.64
C PHE A 261 5.43 25.43 -0.80
N GLU A 262 4.92 24.60 -1.71
CA GLU A 262 4.60 24.96 -3.10
C GLU A 262 3.07 24.98 -3.25
N LEU A 263 2.44 25.97 -2.63
CA LEU A 263 0.98 26.09 -2.56
C LEU A 263 0.47 27.03 -3.65
N HIS A 264 -0.47 26.54 -4.46
CA HIS A 264 -1.06 27.30 -5.55
C HIS A 264 -2.52 27.67 -5.22
N PHE A 265 -2.95 28.87 -5.59
CA PHE A 265 -4.35 29.28 -5.47
C PHE A 265 -5.09 29.06 -6.79
N ARG A 266 -6.30 28.50 -6.71
CA ARG A 266 -7.21 28.40 -7.86
C ARG A 266 -8.28 29.48 -7.74
N GLY A 267 -8.02 30.63 -8.38
CA GLY A 267 -8.91 31.80 -8.42
C GLY A 267 -8.12 33.12 -8.44
N ASP A 268 -8.59 34.09 -9.21
CA ASP A 268 -7.96 35.41 -9.34
C ASP A 268 -8.12 36.22 -8.04
N PHE A 269 -7.04 36.79 -7.51
CA PHE A 269 -7.04 37.66 -6.32
C PHE A 269 -7.58 39.06 -6.66
N ARG A 270 -8.80 39.11 -7.18
CA ARG A 270 -9.55 40.35 -7.37
C ARG A 270 -10.96 40.17 -6.83
N ARG A 271 -11.11 40.35 -5.52
CA ARG A 271 -12.24 41.04 -4.88
C ARG A 271 -11.92 41.31 -3.42
#